data_AF-A0A534BL40-F1
#
_entry.id   AF-A0A534BL40-F1
#
_cell.length_a   1.000
_cell.length_b   1.000
_cell.length_c   1.000
_cell.angle_alpha   90.00
_cell.angle_beta   90.00
_cell.angle_gamma   90.00
#
_symmetry.space_group_name_H-M   'P 1'
#
loop_
_entity.id
_entity.type
_entity.pdbx_description
1 polymer ?
#
loop_
_entity_poly.entity_id
_entity_poly.type
_entity_poly.pdbx_seq_one_letter_code
_entity_poly.pdbx_strand_id
1 'polypeptide(L)' 'HNAETGWDLYELAERLVDLDHNFQLWRCHHLKTVERIIGYKPGTGGTGGVSYLAKALELKFFPELWQIRTSM' A
#
# COMPACT_ATOMS: atom_id res chain seq x y z
N HIS A 1 22.51 25.19 -12.30
CA HIS A 1 22.98 24.03 -13.08
C HIS A 1 23.01 22.73 -12.27
N ASN A 2 22.30 22.62 -11.13
CA ASN A 2 22.37 21.46 -10.22
C ASN A 2 20.98 20.90 -9.86
N ALA A 3 19.92 21.41 -10.50
CA ALA A 3 18.53 20.98 -10.26
C ALA A 3 18.12 19.80 -11.18
N GLU A 4 18.78 19.65 -12.33
CA GLU A 4 18.48 18.58 -13.28
C GLU A 4 19.07 17.22 -12.85
N THR A 5 20.16 17.22 -12.07
CA THR A 5 20.96 16.02 -11.74
C THR A 5 20.29 15.04 -10.77
N GLY A 6 19.08 15.35 -10.28
CA GLY A 6 18.31 14.46 -9.41
C GLY A 6 16.80 14.44 -9.73
N TRP A 7 16.38 15.16 -10.77
CA TRP A 7 14.95 15.30 -11.07
C TRP A 7 14.33 13.97 -11.50
N ASP A 8 14.99 13.21 -12.36
CA ASP A 8 14.49 11.91 -12.84
C ASP A 8 14.34 10.90 -11.69
N LEU A 9 15.29 10.88 -10.76
CA LEU A 9 15.23 10.00 -9.58
C LEU A 9 14.14 10.45 -8.59
N TYR A 10 13.97 11.75 -8.42
CA TYR A 10 12.88 12.30 -7.63
C TYR A 10 11.52 11.96 -8.24
N GLU A 11 11.33 12.18 -9.54
CA GLU A 11 10.09 11.83 -10.24
C GLU A 11 9.81 10.34 -10.15
N LEU A 12 10.82 9.48 -10.34
CA LEU A 12 10.67 8.05 -10.14
C LEU A 12 10.22 7.72 -8.71
N ALA A 13 10.83 8.33 -7.69
CA ALA A 13 10.46 8.12 -6.30
C ALA A 13 8.99 8.52 -6.04
N GLU A 14 8.52 9.65 -6.56
CA GLU A 14 7.11 10.04 -6.46
C GLU A 14 6.18 9.01 -7.14
N ARG A 15 6.54 8.52 -8.33
CA ARG A 15 5.72 7.53 -9.04
C ARG A 15 5.67 6.18 -8.32
N LEU A 16 6.72 5.80 -7.60
CA LEU A 16 6.72 4.60 -6.75
C LEU A 16 5.82 4.78 -5.52
N VAL A 17 5.78 5.97 -4.93
CA VAL A 17 4.88 6.32 -3.83
C VAL A 17 3.42 6.27 -4.31
N ASP A 18 3.12 6.84 -5.48
CA ASP A 18 1.79 6.78 -6.10
C ASP A 18 1.34 5.35 -6.36
N LEU A 19 2.24 4.48 -6.82
CA LEU A 19 1.97 3.06 -7.02
C LEU A 19 1.60 2.36 -5.70
N ASP A 20 2.40 2.54 -4.64
CA ASP A 20 2.13 1.95 -3.33
C ASP A 20 0.78 2.45 -2.78
N HIS A 21 0.50 3.76 -2.90
CA HIS A 21 -0.78 4.34 -2.49
C HIS A 21 -1.98 3.70 -3.22
N ASN A 22 -1.92 3.61 -4.55
CA ASN A 22 -2.97 2.97 -5.35
C ASN A 22 -3.16 1.49 -4.97
N PHE A 23 -2.08 0.79 -4.62
CA PHE A 23 -2.17 -0.59 -4.15
C PHE A 23 -2.83 -0.70 -2.78
N GLN A 24 -2.57 0.24 -1.86
CA GLN A 24 -3.27 0.29 -0.57
C GLN A 24 -4.76 0.55 -0.74
N LEU A 25 -5.14 1.46 -1.64
CA LEU A 25 -6.56 1.70 -1.96
C LEU A 25 -7.22 0.42 -2.48
N TRP A 26 -6.55 -0.30 -3.39
CA TRP A 26 -7.03 -1.60 -3.85
C TRP A 26 -7.20 -2.60 -2.71
N ARG A 27 -6.21 -2.74 -1.80
CA ARG A 27 -6.33 -3.63 -0.63
C ARG A 27 -7.50 -3.25 0.26
N CYS A 28 -7.71 -1.96 0.50
CA CYS A 28 -8.80 -1.45 1.33
C CYS A 28 -10.16 -1.76 0.70
N HIS A 29 -10.32 -1.46 -0.59
CA HIS A 29 -11.54 -1.80 -1.33
C HIS A 29 -11.79 -3.30 -1.32
N HIS A 30 -10.76 -4.12 -1.56
CA HIS A 30 -10.88 -5.57 -1.51
C HIS A 30 -11.35 -6.06 -0.13
N LEU A 31 -10.74 -5.55 0.95
CA LEU A 31 -11.15 -5.87 2.32
C LEU A 31 -12.62 -5.52 2.56
N LYS A 32 -13.06 -4.32 2.14
CA LYS A 32 -14.44 -3.87 2.34
C LYS A 32 -15.46 -4.65 1.51
N THR A 33 -15.10 -5.06 0.29
CA THR A 33 -15.91 -5.97 -0.49
C THR A 33 -16.04 -7.32 0.22
N VAL A 34 -14.94 -7.91 0.71
CA VAL A 34 -14.97 -9.19 1.42
C VAL A 34 -15.82 -9.09 2.70
N GLU A 35 -15.61 -8.05 3.51
CA GLU A 35 -16.40 -7.78 4.72
C GLU A 35 -17.90 -7.69 4.41
N ARG A 36 -18.28 -7.00 3.33
CA ARG A 36 -19.68 -6.87 2.90
C ARG A 36 -20.29 -8.21 2.44
N ILE A 37 -19.53 -9.06 1.75
CA ILE A 37 -20.06 -10.28 1.13
C ILE A 37 -20.13 -11.46 2.13
N ILE A 38 -19.09 -11.65 2.95
CA ILE A 38 -18.99 -12.82 3.84
C ILE A 38 -18.89 -12.46 5.33
N GLY A 39 -18.85 -11.18 5.70
CA GLY A 39 -18.57 -10.75 7.06
C GLY A 39 -17.18 -11.22 7.51
N TYR A 40 -17.12 -11.83 8.69
CA TYR A 40 -15.89 -12.32 9.31
C TYR A 40 -15.72 -13.85 9.19
N LYS A 41 -16.42 -14.48 8.23
CA LYS A 41 -16.25 -15.92 7.97
C LYS A 41 -14.82 -16.21 7.46
N PRO A 42 -14.26 -17.41 7.75
CA PRO A 42 -13.01 -17.85 7.15
C PRO A 42 -13.07 -17.82 5.62
N GLY A 43 -11.96 -17.46 4.99
CA GLY A 43 -11.82 -17.48 3.54
C GLY A 43 -11.75 -18.92 3.03
N THR A 44 -12.21 -19.13 1.79
CA THR A 44 -12.14 -20.45 1.13
C THR A 44 -10.70 -20.95 0.94
N GLY A 45 -9.72 -20.04 0.94
CA GLY A 45 -8.28 -20.37 0.97
C GLY A 45 -7.72 -20.74 2.34
N GLY A 46 -8.55 -20.96 3.37
CA GLY A 46 -8.12 -21.37 4.70
C GLY A 46 -7.61 -20.23 5.60
N THR A 47 -7.76 -18.96 5.19
CA THR A 47 -7.36 -17.80 5.97
C THR A 47 -8.48 -17.30 6.88
N GLY A 48 -8.17 -16.44 7.84
CA GLY A 48 -9.16 -15.76 8.69
C GLY A 48 -10.02 -14.70 7.99
N GLY A 49 -10.07 -14.69 6.65
CA GLY A 49 -10.86 -13.74 5.86
C GLY A 49 -10.42 -12.29 6.07
N VAL A 50 -11.34 -11.44 6.53
CA VAL A 50 -11.10 -10.01 6.81
C VAL A 50 -9.90 -9.79 7.74
N SER A 51 -9.75 -10.62 8.79
CA SER A 51 -8.64 -10.48 9.75
C SER A 51 -7.26 -10.75 9.13
N TYR A 52 -7.19 -11.61 8.11
CA TYR A 52 -5.96 -11.86 7.35
C TYR A 52 -5.66 -10.69 6.41
N LEU A 53 -6.68 -10.19 5.70
CA LEU A 53 -6.54 -9.07 4.76
C LEU A 53 -6.19 -7.75 5.47
N ALA A 54 -6.70 -7.53 6.69
CA ALA A 54 -6.40 -6.34 7.48
C ALA A 54 -4.89 -6.20 7.74
N LYS A 55 -4.20 -7.31 8.02
CA LYS A 55 -2.74 -7.32 8.21
C LYS A 55 -1.98 -6.87 6.97
N ALA A 56 -2.51 -7.13 5.78
CA ALA A 56 -1.88 -6.70 4.55
C ALA A 56 -1.92 -5.17 4.35
N LEU A 57 -2.80 -4.45 5.04
CA LEU A 57 -2.82 -2.97 4.99
C LEU A 57 -1.65 -2.33 5.74
N GLU A 58 -0.98 -3.08 6.61
CA GLU A 58 0.18 -2.59 7.38
C GLU A 58 1.48 -2.65 6.56
N LEU A 59 1.49 -3.41 5.45
CA LEU A 59 2.67 -3.62 4.61
C LEU A 59 2.83 -2.51 3.59
N LYS A 60 4.01 -1.89 3.52
CA LYS A 60 4.39 -0.90 2.49
C LYS A 60 5.44 -1.50 1.55
N PHE A 61 5.35 -1.22 0.24
CA PHE A 61 6.38 -1.69 -0.70
C PHE A 61 7.70 -0.93 -0.59
N PHE A 62 7.63 0.38 -0.36
CA PHE A 62 8.80 1.27 -0.33
C PHE A 62 8.86 2.04 1.00
N PRO A 63 9.09 1.36 2.14
CA PRO A 63 9.02 1.97 3.46
C PRO A 63 9.99 3.16 3.63
N GLU A 64 11.14 3.13 2.98
CA GLU A 64 12.16 4.18 3.01
C GLU A 64 11.63 5.49 2.41
N LEU A 65 10.90 5.41 1.28
CA LEU A 65 10.28 6.58 0.63
C LEU A 65 9.19 7.23 1.48
N TRP A 66 8.57 6.47 2.39
CA TRP A 66 7.62 7.03 3.35
C TRP A 66 8.32 7.61 4.58
N GLN A 67 9.38 6.97 5.07
CA GLN A 67 10.10 7.43 6.26
C GLN A 67 10.80 8.78 6.04
N ILE A 68 11.36 9.01 4.84
CA ILE A 68 12.02 10.27 4.50
C ILE A 68 11.08 11.49 4.56
N ARG A 69 9.76 11.29 4.52
CA ARG A 69 8.78 12.37 4.72
C ARG A 69 8.71 12.84 6.17
N THR A 70 9.17 12.03 7.12
CA THR A 70 9.16 12.35 8.55
C THR A 70 10.55 12.75 9.05
N SER A 71 11.61 12.17 8.49
CA SER A 71 12.99 12.56 8.79
C SER A 71 13.48 13.63 7.81
N MET A 72 13.36 14.90 8.19
CA MET A 72 14.16 16.00 7.65
C MET A 72 15.05 16.57 8.75
#